data_AF-A0A645D4X2-F1
#
_entry.id   AF-A0A645D4X2-F1
#
_cell.length_a   1.000
_cell.length_b   1.000
_cell.length_c   1.000
_cell.angle_alpha   90.00
_cell.angle_beta   90.00
_cell.angle_gamma   90.00
#
_symmetry.space_group_name_H-M   'P 1'
#
loop_
_entity.id
_entity.type
_entity.pdbx_description
1 polymer ?
#
loop_
_entity_poly.entity_id
_entity_poly.type
_entity_poly.pdbx_seq_one_letter_code
_entity_poly.pdbx_strand_id
1 'polypeptide(L)'
;MHFNSKLPISAVDAGADICSQSTHKIIGSMTQSSLLHVKKGFVDVNRVKTVLSLLQTTSPSYILLASLDAARKQMVMDGKELLDKTIELANYARESINSIEGYYCFGEEVLSKKGAYAFDPTKVTITCKDLGLSGYELERILAEKYYIQPEMSDLYNVLCVFSLGDTEESVDKLINALKEISDVQCCSLRRKIEIIDVPDIPEQVLTPRDAFNSMTVSVPLPDSMGQISAEFLMAYPPGIPILCPGEMITKDIIDYVKALKEANLYVQGTEDPEVNYIKVVSDLNIFNINE
;
A
#
# COMPACT_ATOMS: atom_id res chain seq x y z
N MET A 1 -8.57 1.99 -18.32
CA MET A 1 -8.25 3.34 -18.84
C MET A 1 -6.75 3.39 -19.07
N HIS A 2 -6.30 3.53 -20.32
CA HIS A 2 -4.88 3.55 -20.68
C HIS A 2 -4.67 4.79 -21.57
N PHE A 3 -4.05 5.83 -21.01
CA PHE A 3 -3.94 7.15 -21.65
C PHE A 3 -2.50 7.52 -22.03
N ASN A 4 -1.52 6.72 -21.62
CA ASN A 4 -0.11 6.92 -21.97
C ASN A 4 0.62 5.57 -22.05
N SER A 5 1.32 5.32 -23.17
CA SER A 5 2.03 4.06 -23.44
C SER A 5 3.32 3.87 -22.65
N LYS A 6 3.80 4.89 -21.94
CA LYS A 6 4.95 4.81 -21.03
C LYS A 6 4.59 4.23 -19.65
N LEU A 7 3.30 4.04 -19.37
CA LEU A 7 2.81 3.43 -18.15
C LEU A 7 2.54 1.93 -18.36
N PRO A 8 2.46 1.14 -17.27
CA PRO A 8 2.02 -0.25 -17.36
C PRO A 8 0.67 -0.38 -18.08
N ILE A 9 0.51 -1.49 -18.80
CA ILE A 9 -0.75 -1.81 -19.50
C ILE A 9 -1.92 -1.84 -18.51
N SER A 10 -3.12 -1.49 -18.98
CA SER A 10 -4.29 -1.58 -18.13
C SER A 10 -4.67 -3.05 -17.86
N ALA A 11 -5.28 -3.32 -16.70
CA ALA A 11 -5.72 -4.67 -16.35
C ALA A 11 -6.69 -5.27 -17.40
N VAL A 12 -7.52 -4.44 -18.02
CA VAL A 12 -8.45 -4.87 -19.09
C VAL A 12 -7.69 -5.29 -20.34
N ASP A 13 -6.64 -4.58 -20.72
CA ASP A 13 -5.76 -4.93 -21.84
C ASP A 13 -4.95 -6.19 -21.54
N ALA A 14 -4.56 -6.39 -20.26
CA ALA A 14 -3.93 -7.60 -19.76
C ALA A 14 -4.88 -8.82 -19.73
N GLY A 15 -6.17 -8.63 -20.01
CA GLY A 15 -7.15 -9.71 -20.14
C GLY A 15 -8.16 -9.83 -18.99
N ALA A 16 -8.14 -8.93 -18.00
CA ALA A 16 -9.12 -8.98 -16.90
C ALA A 16 -10.56 -8.75 -17.40
N ASP A 17 -11.49 -9.56 -16.91
CA ASP A 17 -12.92 -9.44 -17.21
C ASP A 17 -13.60 -8.30 -16.43
N ILE A 18 -13.13 -8.05 -15.20
CA ILE A 18 -13.59 -6.97 -14.33
C ILE A 18 -12.38 -6.27 -13.73
N CYS A 19 -12.37 -4.94 -13.75
CA CYS A 19 -11.33 -4.12 -13.12
C CYS A 19 -11.98 -2.99 -12.31
N SER A 20 -11.73 -2.97 -11.00
CA SER A 20 -12.11 -1.87 -10.12
C SER A 20 -10.98 -0.84 -10.08
N GLN A 21 -11.33 0.43 -10.27
CA GLN A 21 -10.37 1.53 -10.24
C GLN A 21 -10.88 2.66 -9.34
N SER A 22 -10.12 2.97 -8.29
CA SER A 22 -10.34 4.15 -7.45
C SER A 22 -9.93 5.41 -8.19
N THR A 23 -10.87 5.99 -8.93
CA THR A 23 -10.65 7.17 -9.79
C THR A 23 -10.04 8.35 -9.02
N HIS A 24 -10.45 8.54 -7.76
CA HIS A 24 -9.97 9.63 -6.91
C HIS A 24 -8.48 9.52 -6.54
N LYS A 25 -7.89 8.31 -6.63
CA LYS A 25 -6.47 8.11 -6.35
C LYS A 25 -5.57 8.40 -7.55
N ILE A 26 -6.12 8.45 -8.76
CA ILE A 26 -5.31 8.38 -9.99
C ILE A 26 -5.55 9.56 -10.94
N ILE A 27 -6.79 9.99 -11.14
CA ILE A 27 -7.13 10.97 -12.21
C ILE A 27 -8.02 12.13 -11.74
N GLY A 28 -7.96 12.50 -10.45
CA GLY A 28 -8.46 13.78 -9.93
C GLY A 28 -9.95 13.88 -9.61
N SER A 29 -10.67 12.75 -9.47
CA SER A 29 -12.06 12.80 -8.98
C SER A 29 -12.14 12.89 -7.45
N MET A 30 -13.31 13.21 -6.90
CA MET A 30 -13.47 13.38 -5.44
C MET A 30 -13.40 12.05 -4.68
N THR A 31 -12.89 12.05 -3.44
CA THR A 31 -12.86 10.88 -2.55
C THR A 31 -14.22 10.17 -2.49
N GLN A 32 -14.20 8.83 -2.36
CA GLN A 32 -15.34 7.91 -2.50
C GLN A 32 -15.75 7.57 -3.94
N SER A 33 -15.21 8.26 -4.95
CA SER A 33 -15.54 7.95 -6.34
C SER A 33 -14.63 6.87 -6.96
N SER A 34 -15.23 5.94 -7.70
CA SER A 34 -14.53 4.85 -8.38
C SER A 34 -15.28 4.42 -9.65
N LEU A 35 -14.61 3.68 -10.52
CA LEU A 35 -15.18 3.08 -11.71
C LEU A 35 -14.97 1.56 -11.69
N LEU A 36 -16.02 0.82 -12.02
CA LEU A 36 -15.94 -0.61 -12.30
C LEU A 36 -16.00 -0.82 -13.81
N HIS A 37 -14.88 -1.25 -14.39
CA HIS A 37 -14.79 -1.63 -15.79
C HIS A 37 -15.17 -3.10 -15.95
N VAL A 38 -16.10 -3.39 -16.85
CA VAL A 38 -16.58 -4.76 -17.12
C VAL A 38 -16.44 -5.04 -18.61
N LYS A 39 -15.64 -6.06 -18.95
CA LYS A 39 -15.49 -6.57 -20.31
C LYS A 39 -16.62 -7.54 -20.61
N LYS A 40 -17.30 -7.36 -21.74
CA LYS A 40 -18.33 -8.30 -22.18
C LYS A 40 -17.67 -9.61 -22.62
N GLY A 41 -18.23 -10.75 -22.21
CA GLY A 41 -17.69 -12.07 -22.53
C GLY A 41 -18.06 -13.08 -21.45
N PHE A 42 -17.09 -13.44 -20.61
CA PHE A 42 -17.24 -14.42 -19.52
C PHE A 42 -18.16 -13.94 -18.39
N VAL A 43 -18.39 -12.62 -18.28
CA VAL A 43 -19.19 -12.02 -17.21
C VAL A 43 -20.51 -11.49 -17.76
N ASP A 44 -21.61 -11.86 -17.10
CA ASP A 44 -22.92 -11.27 -17.34
C ASP A 44 -23.01 -9.87 -16.68
N VAL A 45 -22.99 -8.84 -17.52
CA VAL A 45 -23.11 -7.44 -17.13
C VAL A 45 -24.40 -7.17 -16.33
N ASN A 46 -25.50 -7.86 -16.63
CA ASN A 46 -26.76 -7.65 -15.92
C ASN A 46 -26.67 -8.18 -14.49
N ARG A 47 -26.09 -9.37 -14.29
CA ARG A 47 -25.81 -9.90 -12.95
C ARG A 47 -24.91 -8.96 -12.14
N VAL A 48 -23.87 -8.40 -12.75
CA VAL A 48 -23.00 -7.41 -12.07
C VAL A 48 -23.80 -6.19 -11.61
N LYS A 49 -24.68 -5.65 -12.47
CA LYS A 49 -25.57 -4.53 -12.10
C LYS A 49 -26.49 -4.89 -10.94
N THR A 50 -27.07 -6.09 -10.93
CA THR A 50 -27.91 -6.56 -9.82
C THR A 50 -27.13 -6.60 -8.51
N VAL A 51 -25.92 -7.16 -8.51
CA VAL A 51 -25.08 -7.21 -7.30
C VAL A 51 -24.66 -5.81 -6.86
N LEU A 52 -24.28 -4.93 -7.78
CA LEU A 52 -23.95 -3.54 -7.45
C LEU A 52 -25.13 -2.81 -6.79
N SER A 53 -26.37 -3.09 -7.21
CA SER A 53 -27.56 -2.47 -6.61
C SER A 53 -27.78 -2.84 -5.15
N LEU A 54 -27.20 -3.95 -4.67
CA LEU A 54 -27.24 -4.34 -3.25
C LEU A 54 -26.27 -3.53 -2.38
N LEU A 55 -25.21 -2.99 -2.98
CA LEU A 55 -24.14 -2.28 -2.28
C LEU A 55 -24.27 -0.75 -2.41
N GLN A 56 -24.91 -0.28 -3.47
CA GLN A 56 -25.04 1.14 -3.76
C GLN A 56 -26.27 1.74 -3.06
N THR A 57 -26.15 3.01 -2.65
CA THR A 57 -27.30 3.80 -2.23
C THR A 57 -28.24 4.06 -3.40
N THR A 58 -29.55 4.09 -3.12
CA THR A 58 -30.57 4.49 -4.10
C THR A 58 -30.55 6.00 -4.40
N SER A 59 -29.82 6.79 -3.61
CA SER A 59 -29.70 8.25 -3.73
C SER A 59 -28.22 8.67 -3.81
N PRO A 60 -27.56 8.49 -4.96
CA PRO A 60 -26.14 8.79 -5.11
C PRO A 60 -25.88 10.31 -5.05
N SER A 61 -24.69 10.70 -4.62
CA SER A 61 -24.25 12.09 -4.67
C SER A 61 -23.97 12.51 -6.12
N TYR A 62 -24.78 13.44 -6.62
CA TYR A 62 -24.62 14.00 -7.97
C TYR A 62 -23.30 14.76 -8.13
N ILE A 63 -22.75 15.31 -7.03
CA ILE A 63 -21.44 15.96 -7.03
C ILE A 63 -20.34 14.93 -7.29
N LEU A 64 -20.39 13.77 -6.64
CA LEU A 64 -19.42 12.69 -6.88
C LEU A 64 -19.52 12.18 -8.32
N LEU A 65 -20.75 11.99 -8.84
CA LEU A 65 -20.97 11.58 -10.23
C LEU A 65 -20.45 12.63 -11.23
N ALA A 66 -20.69 13.91 -10.99
CA ALA A 66 -20.16 14.99 -11.82
C ALA A 66 -18.63 15.03 -11.79
N SER A 67 -18.01 14.82 -10.61
CA SER A 67 -16.54 14.76 -10.49
C SER A 67 -15.93 13.60 -11.28
N LEU A 68 -16.62 12.45 -11.33
CA LEU A 68 -16.19 11.29 -12.13
C LEU A 68 -16.24 11.59 -13.62
N ASP A 69 -17.32 12.18 -14.10
CA ASP A 69 -17.43 12.52 -15.53
C ASP A 69 -16.45 13.62 -15.93
N ALA A 70 -16.20 14.60 -15.06
CA ALA A 70 -15.19 15.63 -15.27
C ALA A 70 -13.78 15.04 -15.36
N ALA A 71 -13.39 14.18 -14.41
CA ALA A 71 -12.09 13.50 -14.42
C ALA A 71 -11.92 12.63 -15.67
N ARG A 72 -12.94 11.85 -16.04
CA ARG A 72 -12.95 11.06 -17.27
C ARG A 72 -12.79 11.94 -18.51
N LYS A 73 -13.51 13.07 -18.58
CA LYS A 73 -13.40 14.02 -19.70
C LYS A 73 -11.98 14.58 -19.80
N GLN A 74 -11.39 15.02 -18.70
CA GLN A 74 -10.02 15.54 -18.67
C GLN A 74 -9.03 14.52 -19.23
N MET A 75 -9.11 13.26 -18.81
CA MET A 75 -8.19 12.23 -19.31
C MET A 75 -8.36 11.91 -20.80
N VAL A 76 -9.58 12.01 -21.32
CA VAL A 76 -9.82 11.83 -22.77
C VAL A 76 -9.28 13.00 -23.59
N MET A 77 -9.41 14.23 -23.09
CA MET A 77 -9.00 15.43 -23.82
C MET A 77 -7.49 15.66 -23.73
N ASP A 78 -6.94 15.60 -22.51
CA ASP A 78 -5.61 16.11 -22.18
C ASP A 78 -4.73 15.06 -21.49
N GLY A 79 -5.25 13.85 -21.23
CA GLY A 79 -4.62 12.86 -20.36
C GLY A 79 -3.23 12.41 -20.81
N LYS A 80 -2.96 12.36 -22.12
CA LYS A 80 -1.63 11.99 -22.62
C LYS A 80 -0.57 13.01 -22.21
N GLU A 81 -0.83 14.30 -22.48
CA GLU A 81 0.08 15.40 -22.16
C GLU A 81 0.28 15.56 -20.65
N LEU A 82 -0.81 15.50 -19.89
CA LEU A 82 -0.77 15.56 -18.43
C LEU A 82 0.09 14.44 -17.84
N LEU A 83 -0.09 13.20 -18.32
CA LEU A 83 0.72 12.07 -17.85
C LEU A 83 2.17 12.14 -18.34
N ASP A 84 2.43 12.58 -19.57
CA ASP A 84 3.80 12.78 -20.06
C ASP A 84 4.56 13.74 -19.15
N LYS A 85 3.94 14.86 -18.78
CA LYS A 85 4.50 15.83 -17.82
C LYS A 85 4.73 15.22 -16.44
N THR A 86 3.76 14.48 -15.88
CA THR A 86 3.93 13.82 -14.58
C THR A 86 5.11 12.83 -14.60
N ILE A 87 5.28 12.08 -15.70
CA ILE A 87 6.39 11.13 -15.86
C ILE A 87 7.73 11.87 -15.95
N GLU A 88 7.79 12.97 -16.71
CA GLU A 88 8.98 13.82 -16.81
C GLU A 88 9.40 14.37 -15.45
N LEU A 89 8.45 14.90 -14.67
CA LEU A 89 8.70 15.39 -13.31
C LEU A 89 9.19 14.28 -12.37
N ALA A 90 8.60 13.09 -12.45
CA ALA A 90 8.99 11.96 -11.62
C ALA A 90 10.42 11.46 -11.96
N ASN A 91 10.79 11.47 -13.24
CA ASN A 91 12.14 11.14 -13.67
C ASN A 91 13.16 12.20 -13.23
N TYR A 92 12.83 13.48 -13.39
CA TYR A 92 13.65 14.59 -12.87
C TYR A 92 13.87 14.47 -11.35
N ALA A 93 12.83 14.18 -10.59
CA ALA A 93 12.93 13.93 -9.15
C ALA A 93 13.87 12.76 -8.85
N ARG A 94 13.68 11.63 -9.53
CA ARG A 94 14.49 10.41 -9.34
C ARG A 94 15.97 10.63 -9.62
N GLU A 95 16.31 11.29 -10.72
CA GLU A 95 17.71 11.62 -11.07
C GLU A 95 18.33 12.57 -10.04
N SER A 96 17.58 13.59 -9.62
CA SER A 96 18.02 14.57 -8.63
C SER A 96 18.23 13.94 -7.26
N ILE A 97 17.33 13.06 -6.83
CA ILE A 97 17.41 12.35 -5.54
C ILE A 97 18.60 11.40 -5.51
N ASN A 98 18.87 10.67 -6.60
CA ASN A 98 20.04 9.79 -6.70
C ASN A 98 21.38 10.54 -6.69
N SER A 99 21.37 11.86 -6.86
CA SER A 99 22.56 12.71 -6.72
C SER A 99 22.80 13.19 -5.28
N ILE A 100 21.86 12.92 -4.36
CA ILE A 100 21.96 13.27 -2.94
C ILE A 100 22.57 12.09 -2.18
N GLU A 101 23.57 12.36 -1.35
CA GLU A 101 24.22 11.31 -0.57
C GLU A 101 23.23 10.62 0.39
N GLY A 102 23.33 9.30 0.52
CA GLY A 102 22.55 8.51 1.49
C GLY A 102 21.12 8.16 1.05
N TYR A 103 20.63 8.72 -0.06
CA TYR A 103 19.38 8.28 -0.69
C TYR A 103 19.63 7.38 -1.90
N TYR A 104 18.63 6.55 -2.20
CA TYR A 104 18.55 5.84 -3.47
C TYR A 104 17.09 5.80 -3.92
N CYS A 105 16.83 6.19 -5.16
CA CYS A 105 15.50 6.12 -5.76
C CYS A 105 15.55 5.20 -6.97
N PHE A 106 14.93 4.02 -6.85
CA PHE A 106 15.00 3.02 -7.90
C PHE A 106 14.19 3.41 -9.13
N GLY A 107 14.68 2.98 -10.29
CA GLY A 107 14.05 3.10 -11.60
C GLY A 107 13.81 1.74 -12.25
N GLU A 108 13.92 1.68 -13.57
CA GLU A 108 13.68 0.48 -14.38
C GLU A 108 14.64 -0.69 -14.10
N GLU A 109 15.76 -0.46 -13.40
CA GLU A 109 16.68 -1.52 -13.00
C GLU A 109 16.01 -2.61 -12.16
N VAL A 110 14.88 -2.31 -11.50
CA VAL A 110 14.08 -3.30 -10.76
C VAL A 110 13.47 -4.36 -11.67
N LEU A 111 13.30 -4.08 -12.96
CA LEU A 111 12.76 -5.03 -13.93
C LEU A 111 13.69 -6.22 -14.18
N SER A 112 14.96 -6.12 -13.79
CA SER A 112 15.90 -7.25 -13.83
C SER A 112 15.65 -8.29 -12.73
N LYS A 113 14.85 -7.96 -11.71
CA LYS A 113 14.56 -8.83 -10.57
C LYS A 113 13.37 -9.76 -10.88
N LYS A 114 13.39 -10.96 -10.29
CA LYS A 114 12.26 -11.89 -10.36
C LYS A 114 11.01 -11.24 -9.77
N GLY A 115 9.87 -11.42 -10.43
CA GLY A 115 8.57 -10.89 -10.00
C GLY A 115 8.23 -9.48 -10.50
N ALA A 116 9.14 -8.80 -11.22
CA ALA A 116 8.86 -7.53 -11.87
C ALA A 116 8.44 -7.72 -13.33
N TYR A 117 7.36 -7.06 -13.76
CA TYR A 117 6.84 -7.13 -15.15
C TYR A 117 6.90 -5.78 -15.86
N ALA A 118 6.46 -4.71 -15.19
CA ALA A 118 6.48 -3.35 -15.70
C ALA A 118 6.74 -2.37 -14.55
N PHE A 119 7.26 -1.19 -14.87
CA PHE A 119 7.60 -0.15 -13.90
C PHE A 119 6.66 1.05 -14.07
N ASP A 120 6.16 1.59 -12.96
CA ASP A 120 5.37 2.82 -12.96
C ASP A 120 6.27 3.99 -12.51
N PRO A 121 6.74 4.85 -13.44
CA PRO A 121 7.64 5.95 -13.10
C PRO A 121 7.01 7.00 -12.19
N THR A 122 5.67 7.07 -12.09
CA THR A 122 4.98 8.05 -11.23
C THR A 122 5.05 7.71 -9.75
N LYS A 123 5.51 6.49 -9.41
CA LYS A 123 5.79 6.04 -8.04
C LYS A 123 7.26 6.30 -7.73
N VAL A 124 7.52 7.40 -7.04
CA VAL A 124 8.87 7.81 -6.64
C VAL A 124 9.14 7.27 -5.24
N THR A 125 9.74 6.08 -5.18
CA THR A 125 10.13 5.44 -3.92
C THR A 125 11.56 5.78 -3.56
N ILE A 126 11.77 6.34 -2.38
CA ILE A 126 13.03 6.88 -1.90
C ILE A 126 13.50 6.04 -0.73
N THR A 127 14.63 5.35 -0.88
CA THR A 127 15.29 4.59 0.18
C THR A 127 16.21 5.50 0.99
N CYS A 128 16.10 5.47 2.32
CA CYS A 128 16.94 6.21 3.26
C CYS A 128 17.78 5.32 4.20
N LYS A 129 17.90 4.03 3.87
CA LYS A 129 18.64 3.02 4.67
C LYS A 129 20.07 3.46 5.06
N ASP A 130 20.73 4.22 4.19
CA ASP A 130 22.14 4.62 4.36
C ASP A 130 22.29 5.96 5.10
N LEU A 131 21.18 6.64 5.42
CA LEU A 131 21.15 7.86 6.23
C LEU A 131 21.01 7.59 7.73
N GLY A 132 20.75 6.34 8.11
CA GLY A 132 20.47 5.98 9.51
C GLY A 132 19.12 6.47 10.01
N LEU A 133 18.20 6.74 9.08
CA LEU A 133 16.79 7.03 9.35
C LEU A 133 15.94 5.84 8.89
N SER A 134 14.90 5.53 9.67
CA SER A 134 13.79 4.72 9.19
C SER A 134 12.94 5.50 8.19
N GLY A 135 12.22 4.81 7.32
CA GLY A 135 11.28 5.45 6.39
C GLY A 135 10.21 6.25 7.13
N TYR A 136 9.75 5.75 8.28
CA TYR A 136 8.80 6.46 9.16
C TYR A 136 9.37 7.77 9.71
N GLU A 137 10.62 7.78 10.19
CA GLU A 137 11.25 9.01 10.65
C GLU A 137 11.42 10.03 9.51
N LEU A 138 11.81 9.57 8.32
CA LEU A 138 11.91 10.45 7.15
C LEU A 138 10.54 11.04 6.76
N GLU A 139 9.49 10.22 6.73
CA GLU A 139 8.12 10.68 6.48
C GLU A 139 7.71 11.77 7.48
N ARG A 140 7.94 11.55 8.77
CA ARG A 140 7.63 12.53 9.81
C ARG A 140 8.40 13.83 9.65
N ILE A 141 9.69 13.76 9.32
CA ILE A 141 10.48 14.97 9.07
C ILE A 141 9.92 15.73 7.86
N LEU A 142 9.61 15.04 6.76
CA LEU A 142 9.02 15.65 5.57
C LEU A 142 7.66 16.31 5.88
N ALA A 143 6.79 15.61 6.61
CA ALA A 143 5.45 16.09 6.93
C ALA A 143 5.44 17.23 7.96
N GLU A 144 6.16 17.07 9.08
CA GLU A 144 6.10 18.01 10.22
C GLU A 144 6.99 19.24 10.02
N LYS A 145 8.18 19.08 9.42
CA LYS A 145 9.14 20.19 9.23
C LYS A 145 8.98 20.87 7.88
N TYR A 146 8.80 20.10 6.81
CA TYR A 146 8.78 20.61 5.44
C TYR A 146 7.38 20.72 4.83
N TYR A 147 6.34 20.23 5.54
CA TYR A 147 4.95 20.22 5.07
C TYR A 147 4.77 19.50 3.72
N ILE A 148 5.59 18.47 3.50
CA ILE A 148 5.50 17.57 2.35
C ILE A 148 4.92 16.27 2.86
N GLN A 149 3.76 15.87 2.33
CA GLN A 149 3.08 14.65 2.74
C GLN A 149 3.40 13.52 1.76
N PRO A 150 4.21 12.52 2.14
CA PRO A 150 4.34 11.29 1.36
C PRO A 150 3.05 10.46 1.43
N GLU A 151 2.90 9.50 0.53
CA GLU A 151 1.76 8.58 0.52
C GLU A 151 1.88 7.54 1.63
N MET A 152 3.07 6.98 1.82
CA MET A 152 3.38 6.00 2.85
C MET A 152 4.89 5.90 3.05
N SER A 153 5.31 5.39 4.20
CA SER A 153 6.69 4.91 4.45
C SER A 153 6.72 3.40 4.61
N ASP A 154 7.91 2.79 4.62
CA ASP A 154 8.17 1.48 5.23
C ASP A 154 9.36 1.58 6.22
N LEU A 155 9.96 0.45 6.61
CA LEU A 155 11.16 0.45 7.47
C LEU A 155 12.30 1.32 6.92
N TYR A 156 12.47 1.40 5.59
CA TYR A 156 13.63 2.03 4.94
C TYR A 156 13.27 2.99 3.81
N ASN A 157 12.01 3.03 3.39
CA ASN A 157 11.57 3.73 2.20
C ASN A 157 10.47 4.73 2.51
N VAL A 158 10.37 5.76 1.67
CA VAL A 158 9.24 6.67 1.59
C VAL A 158 8.73 6.67 0.15
N LEU A 159 7.43 6.51 -0.04
CA LEU A 159 6.78 6.57 -1.35
C LEU A 159 6.10 7.93 -1.53
N CYS A 160 6.55 8.65 -2.56
CA CYS A 160 5.87 9.82 -3.08
C CYS A 160 5.13 9.42 -4.37
N VAL A 161 3.81 9.66 -4.42
CA VAL A 161 3.00 9.42 -5.62
C VAL A 161 2.86 10.73 -6.38
N PHE A 162 3.45 10.79 -7.57
CA PHE A 162 3.35 11.96 -8.43
C PHE A 162 2.05 11.89 -9.23
N SER A 163 1.34 13.00 -9.28
CA SER A 163 0.01 13.14 -9.84
C SER A 163 -0.03 14.19 -10.95
N LEU A 164 -1.22 14.37 -11.54
CA LEU A 164 -1.47 15.42 -12.53
C LEU A 164 -1.43 16.84 -11.92
N GLY A 165 -1.48 16.94 -10.58
CA GLY A 165 -1.46 18.21 -9.85
C GLY A 165 -0.07 18.69 -9.46
N ASP A 166 0.96 17.86 -9.63
CA ASP A 166 2.33 18.19 -9.24
C ASP A 166 3.00 19.16 -10.23
N THR A 167 3.88 20.00 -9.69
CA THR A 167 4.60 21.03 -10.43
C THR A 167 6.09 20.90 -10.20
N GLU A 168 6.89 21.50 -11.08
CA GLU A 168 8.35 21.57 -10.87
C GLU A 168 8.69 22.20 -9.51
N GLU A 169 7.94 23.22 -9.08
CA GLU A 169 8.09 23.84 -7.76
C GLU A 169 7.84 22.85 -6.61
N SER A 170 6.81 22.00 -6.68
CA SER A 170 6.56 21.00 -5.62
C SER A 170 7.66 19.95 -5.57
N VAL A 171 8.19 19.56 -6.73
CA VAL A 171 9.31 18.62 -6.85
C VAL A 171 10.60 19.21 -6.32
N ASP A 172 10.92 20.47 -6.65
CA ASP A 172 12.11 21.16 -6.15
C ASP A 172 12.06 21.33 -4.62
N LYS A 173 10.88 21.59 -4.05
CA LYS A 173 10.69 21.61 -2.58
C LYS A 173 11.06 20.27 -1.95
N LEU A 174 10.62 19.16 -2.54
CA LEU A 174 11.01 17.81 -2.09
C LEU A 174 12.52 17.58 -2.19
N ILE A 175 13.13 17.90 -3.33
CA ILE A 175 14.56 17.72 -3.55
C ILE A 175 15.37 18.54 -2.54
N ASN A 176 15.00 19.80 -2.32
CA ASN A 176 15.70 20.68 -1.38
C ASN A 176 15.54 20.21 0.08
N ALA A 177 14.35 19.74 0.47
CA ALA A 177 14.13 19.14 1.79
C ALA A 177 15.05 17.92 2.00
N LEU A 178 15.12 17.00 1.02
CA LEU A 178 15.97 15.82 1.11
C LEU A 178 17.45 16.18 1.21
N LYS A 179 17.94 17.16 0.45
CA LYS A 179 19.32 17.67 0.55
C LYS A 179 19.64 18.16 1.96
N GLU A 180 18.77 19.01 2.51
CA GLU A 180 18.98 19.58 3.85
C GLU A 180 18.93 18.49 4.95
N ILE A 181 18.07 17.48 4.80
CA ILE A 181 18.03 16.31 5.71
C ILE A 181 19.33 15.49 5.61
N SER A 182 19.81 15.25 4.39
CA SER A 182 21.08 14.55 4.16
C SER A 182 22.25 15.26 4.83
N ASP A 183 22.35 16.58 4.67
CA ASP A 183 23.45 17.39 5.24
C ASP A 183 23.48 17.29 6.78
N VAL A 184 22.31 17.32 7.42
CA VAL A 184 22.19 17.15 8.87
C VAL A 184 22.61 15.75 9.32
N GLN A 185 22.20 14.70 8.59
CA GLN A 185 22.48 13.32 8.97
C GLN A 185 23.88 12.83 8.62
N CYS A 186 24.53 13.41 7.61
CA CYS A 186 25.95 13.15 7.34
C CYS A 186 26.84 13.55 8.53
N CYS A 187 26.36 14.42 9.41
CA CYS A 187 27.07 14.82 10.63
C CYS A 187 26.81 13.90 11.84
N SER A 188 25.91 12.92 11.73
CA SER A 188 25.54 11.99 12.81
C SER A 188 26.16 10.59 12.60
N LEU A 189 26.37 9.84 13.68
CA LEU A 189 26.84 8.46 13.63
C LEU A 189 25.76 7.59 12.96
N ARG A 190 25.97 7.24 11.68
CA ARG A 190 25.05 6.39 10.90
C ARG A 190 24.82 5.04 11.61
N ARG A 191 23.63 4.83 12.18
CA ARG A 191 23.18 3.51 12.62
C ARG A 191 22.65 2.77 11.39
N LYS A 192 23.26 1.63 11.05
CA LYS A 192 22.64 0.72 10.07
C LYS A 192 21.46 0.04 10.76
N ILE A 193 20.27 0.21 10.22
CA ILE A 193 19.08 -0.51 10.66
C ILE A 193 19.20 -1.94 10.10
N GLU A 194 19.08 -2.96 10.95
CA GLU A 194 19.06 -4.35 10.50
C GLU A 194 17.80 -4.63 9.68
N ILE A 195 17.96 -5.39 8.59
CA ILE A 195 16.86 -5.75 7.69
C ILE A 195 16.07 -6.90 8.31
N ILE A 196 14.77 -6.69 8.49
CA ILE A 196 13.86 -7.70 9.01
C ILE A 196 12.97 -8.14 7.86
N ASP A 197 13.12 -9.40 7.46
CA ASP A 197 12.30 -9.98 6.39
C ASP A 197 10.87 -10.24 6.88
N VAL A 198 9.92 -10.08 5.96
CA VAL A 198 8.51 -10.40 6.22
C VAL A 198 8.39 -11.93 6.41
N PRO A 199 7.65 -12.40 7.44
CA PRO A 199 7.47 -13.83 7.66
C PRO A 199 6.79 -14.52 6.47
N ASP A 200 7.04 -15.81 6.30
CA ASP A 200 6.39 -16.64 5.30
C ASP A 200 4.86 -16.69 5.52
N ILE A 201 4.12 -16.95 4.44
CA ILE A 201 2.65 -17.09 4.49
C ILE A 201 2.31 -18.29 5.40
N PRO A 202 1.52 -18.08 6.48
CA PRO A 202 1.22 -19.16 7.41
C PRO A 202 0.26 -20.21 6.81
N GLU A 203 0.17 -21.37 7.45
CA GLU A 203 -0.79 -22.40 7.07
C GLU A 203 -2.23 -21.92 7.32
N GLN A 204 -3.09 -22.00 6.29
CA GLN A 204 -4.52 -21.76 6.42
C GLN A 204 -5.23 -23.04 6.89
N VAL A 205 -5.62 -23.07 8.17
CA VAL A 205 -6.33 -24.19 8.79
C VAL A 205 -7.84 -24.07 8.58
N LEU A 206 -8.36 -22.84 8.57
CA LEU A 206 -9.78 -22.53 8.35
C LEU A 206 -9.97 -21.47 7.29
N THR A 207 -11.17 -21.43 6.71
CA THR A 207 -11.55 -20.29 5.90
C THR A 207 -11.69 -19.05 6.79
N PRO A 208 -11.38 -17.84 6.29
CA PRO A 208 -11.55 -16.63 7.08
C PRO A 208 -12.99 -16.42 7.57
N ARG A 209 -13.98 -16.90 6.81
CA ARG A 209 -15.39 -16.87 7.21
C ARG A 209 -15.65 -17.74 8.42
N ASP A 210 -15.12 -18.97 8.43
CA ASP A 210 -15.37 -19.90 9.53
C ASP A 210 -14.66 -19.44 10.79
N ALA A 211 -13.40 -19.01 10.67
CA ALA A 211 -12.64 -18.45 11.78
C ALA A 211 -13.33 -17.23 12.39
N PHE A 212 -13.82 -16.30 11.56
CA PHE A 212 -14.52 -15.09 12.03
C PHE A 212 -15.83 -15.40 12.76
N ASN A 213 -16.55 -16.44 12.37
CA ASN A 213 -17.82 -16.82 12.99
C ASN A 213 -17.66 -17.87 14.12
N SER A 214 -16.45 -18.29 14.42
CA SER A 214 -16.17 -19.28 15.46
C SER A 214 -16.26 -18.68 16.86
N MET A 215 -16.39 -19.54 17.87
CA MET A 215 -16.10 -19.11 19.24
C MET A 215 -14.62 -18.76 19.37
N THR A 216 -14.32 -17.69 20.10
CA THR A 216 -12.97 -17.16 20.25
C THR A 216 -12.58 -17.00 21.71
N VAL A 217 -11.29 -17.11 22.01
CA VAL A 217 -10.71 -16.74 23.31
C VAL A 217 -9.54 -15.78 23.08
N SER A 218 -9.41 -14.78 23.95
CA SER A 218 -8.28 -13.85 23.92
C SER A 218 -7.11 -14.43 24.73
N VAL A 219 -5.93 -14.46 24.13
CA VAL A 219 -4.69 -14.98 24.74
C VAL A 219 -3.55 -13.99 24.54
N PRO A 220 -2.53 -13.96 25.42
CA PRO A 220 -1.31 -13.19 25.15
C PRO A 220 -0.68 -13.62 23.83
N LEU A 221 -0.24 -12.66 23.01
CA LEU A 221 0.38 -12.96 21.71
C LEU A 221 1.55 -13.97 21.82
N PRO A 222 2.46 -13.88 22.81
CA PRO A 222 3.52 -14.88 22.97
C PRO A 222 3.02 -16.31 23.24
N ASP A 223 1.83 -16.45 23.83
CA ASP A 223 1.25 -17.73 24.21
C ASP A 223 0.35 -18.33 23.11
N SER A 224 0.17 -17.59 22.01
CA SER A 224 -0.74 -17.95 20.91
C SER A 224 -0.12 -18.86 19.84
N MET A 225 1.17 -19.21 19.99
CA MET A 225 1.89 -20.04 19.02
C MET A 225 1.19 -21.39 18.78
N GLY A 226 0.98 -21.74 17.52
CA GLY A 226 0.32 -22.97 17.08
C GLY A 226 -1.22 -22.93 17.15
N GLN A 227 -1.81 -21.81 17.59
CA GLN A 227 -3.25 -21.62 17.60
C GLN A 227 -3.75 -20.98 16.31
N ILE A 228 -5.04 -21.10 16.03
CA ILE A 228 -5.68 -20.54 14.83
C ILE A 228 -6.15 -19.11 15.13
N SER A 229 -5.67 -18.14 14.37
CA SER A 229 -6.10 -16.74 14.52
C SER A 229 -7.59 -16.59 14.21
N ALA A 230 -8.29 -15.79 14.99
CA ALA A 230 -9.64 -15.32 14.67
C ALA A 230 -9.64 -13.86 14.17
N GLU A 231 -8.48 -13.22 14.13
CA GLU A 231 -8.30 -11.80 13.83
C GLU A 231 -7.29 -11.57 12.71
N PHE A 232 -7.35 -10.38 12.13
CA PHE A 232 -6.28 -9.90 11.28
C PHE A 232 -5.15 -9.36 12.15
N LEU A 233 -3.92 -9.59 11.73
CA LEU A 233 -2.77 -8.87 12.27
C LEU A 233 -2.03 -8.28 11.08
N MET A 234 -2.01 -6.95 11.00
CA MET A 234 -1.49 -6.16 9.90
C MET A 234 -0.28 -5.36 10.38
N ALA A 235 0.85 -5.55 9.69
CA ALA A 235 2.02 -4.71 9.89
C ALA A 235 1.80 -3.38 9.17
N TYR A 236 1.93 -2.26 9.88
CA TYR A 236 1.84 -0.94 9.29
C TYR A 236 3.10 -0.12 9.59
N PRO A 237 3.81 0.32 8.55
CA PRO A 237 3.63 0.03 7.12
C PRO A 237 4.08 -1.37 6.66
N PRO A 238 3.67 -1.87 5.46
CA PRO A 238 2.86 -1.21 4.42
C PRO A 238 1.34 -1.33 4.60
N GLY A 239 0.86 -1.88 5.72
CA GLY A 239 -0.57 -2.12 5.97
C GLY A 239 -1.07 -3.43 5.33
N ILE A 240 -0.21 -4.43 5.23
CA ILE A 240 -0.53 -5.75 4.69
C ILE A 240 -0.73 -6.72 5.87
N PRO A 241 -1.73 -7.61 5.82
CA PRO A 241 -1.87 -8.66 6.82
C PRO A 241 -0.67 -9.60 6.78
N ILE A 242 -0.02 -9.77 7.93
CA ILE A 242 0.95 -10.86 8.16
C ILE A 242 0.27 -12.10 8.77
N LEU A 243 -0.99 -11.95 9.17
CA LEU A 243 -1.86 -13.02 9.66
C LEU A 243 -3.31 -12.67 9.36
N CYS A 244 -4.07 -13.63 8.86
CA CYS A 244 -5.51 -13.54 8.62
C CYS A 244 -6.30 -14.48 9.53
N PRO A 245 -7.60 -14.25 9.76
CA PRO A 245 -8.46 -15.22 10.42
C PRO A 245 -8.40 -16.57 9.70
N GLY A 246 -8.21 -17.64 10.47
CA GLY A 246 -8.11 -19.02 9.99
C GLY A 246 -6.69 -19.51 9.73
N GLU A 247 -5.69 -18.63 9.83
CA GLU A 247 -4.27 -18.99 9.71
C GLU A 247 -3.67 -19.37 11.07
N MET A 248 -2.70 -20.30 11.04
CA MET A 248 -1.97 -20.73 12.23
C MET A 248 -0.90 -19.71 12.63
N ILE A 249 -0.86 -19.35 13.91
CA ILE A 249 0.11 -18.40 14.44
C ILE A 249 1.46 -19.08 14.60
N THR A 250 2.49 -18.57 13.91
CA THR A 250 3.86 -19.10 13.98
C THR A 250 4.75 -18.24 14.88
N LYS A 251 5.89 -18.81 15.28
CA LYS A 251 6.92 -18.08 16.05
C LYS A 251 7.45 -16.87 15.28
N ASP A 252 7.64 -17.01 13.97
CA ASP A 252 8.22 -15.95 13.12
C ASP A 252 7.30 -14.72 13.06
N ILE A 253 5.98 -14.92 13.05
CA ILE A 253 5.02 -13.81 13.15
C ILE A 253 5.14 -13.09 14.49
N ILE A 254 5.22 -13.84 15.60
CA ILE A 254 5.35 -13.25 16.94
C ILE A 254 6.66 -12.45 17.06
N ASP A 255 7.76 -13.01 16.59
CA ASP A 255 9.08 -12.37 16.58
C ASP A 255 9.07 -11.11 15.69
N TYR A 256 8.42 -11.16 14.53
CA TYR A 256 8.27 -10.03 13.62
C TYR A 256 7.46 -8.89 14.25
N VAL A 257 6.33 -9.19 14.89
CA VAL A 257 5.52 -8.19 15.61
C VAL A 257 6.31 -7.52 16.72
N LYS A 258 7.08 -8.30 17.48
CA LYS A 258 7.95 -7.76 18.52
C LYS A 258 8.97 -6.79 17.95
N ALA A 259 9.61 -7.16 16.84
CA ALA A 259 10.57 -6.30 16.16
C ALA A 259 9.94 -5.00 15.64
N LEU A 260 8.73 -5.06 15.07
CA LEU A 260 8.00 -3.86 14.64
C LEU A 260 7.72 -2.91 15.81
N LYS A 261 7.28 -3.46 16.94
CA LYS A 261 7.05 -2.68 18.17
C LYS A 261 8.33 -2.02 18.69
N GLU A 262 9.45 -2.75 18.70
CA GLU A 262 10.76 -2.22 19.10
C GLU A 262 11.25 -1.10 18.17
N ALA A 263 10.87 -1.14 16.89
CA ALA A 263 11.15 -0.11 15.89
C ALA A 263 10.16 1.09 15.93
N ASN A 264 9.23 1.14 16.89
CA ASN A 264 8.12 2.10 16.95
C ASN A 264 7.24 2.13 15.70
N LEU A 265 7.12 0.99 15.01
CA LEU A 265 6.15 0.80 13.93
C LEU A 265 4.84 0.22 14.49
N TYR A 266 3.76 0.44 13.75
CA TYR A 266 2.42 0.09 14.18
C TYR A 266 2.04 -1.31 13.73
N VAL A 267 1.31 -2.02 14.60
CA VAL A 267 0.64 -3.26 14.25
C VAL A 267 -0.82 -3.07 14.61
N GLN A 268 -1.73 -3.47 13.72
CA GLN A 268 -3.17 -3.24 13.87
C GLN A 268 -3.99 -4.42 13.36
N GLY A 269 -5.31 -4.38 13.59
CA GLY A 269 -6.26 -5.39 13.09
C GLY A 269 -6.81 -6.31 14.18
N THR A 270 -6.14 -6.39 15.32
CA THR A 270 -6.62 -7.07 16.53
C THR A 270 -7.61 -6.19 17.30
N GLU A 271 -8.48 -6.80 18.10
CA GLU A 271 -9.36 -6.08 19.04
C GLU A 271 -8.56 -5.29 20.08
N ASP A 272 -7.41 -5.83 20.52
CA ASP A 272 -6.45 -5.10 21.35
C ASP A 272 -5.62 -4.15 20.45
N PRO A 273 -5.75 -2.82 20.58
CA PRO A 273 -5.02 -1.86 19.75
C PRO A 273 -3.50 -1.91 19.96
N GLU A 274 -3.06 -2.35 21.13
CA GLU A 274 -1.64 -2.47 21.45
C GLU A 274 -1.06 -3.83 21.04
N VAL A 275 -1.89 -4.75 20.52
CA VAL A 275 -1.49 -6.08 20.03
C VAL A 275 -0.70 -6.88 21.08
N ASN A 276 -1.08 -6.77 22.35
CA ASN A 276 -0.53 -7.58 23.44
C ASN A 276 -1.28 -8.91 23.56
N TYR A 277 -2.56 -8.88 23.19
CA TYR A 277 -3.44 -10.03 23.11
C TYR A 277 -3.96 -10.23 21.67
N ILE A 278 -4.30 -11.47 21.35
CA ILE A 278 -4.93 -11.85 20.09
C ILE A 278 -6.06 -12.84 20.37
N LYS A 279 -7.16 -12.74 19.61
CA LYS A 279 -8.21 -13.76 19.65
C LYS A 279 -7.84 -14.95 18.78
N VAL A 280 -7.98 -16.12 19.37
CA VAL A 280 -7.81 -17.40 18.69
C VAL A 280 -9.12 -18.19 18.70
N VAL A 281 -9.29 -19.08 17.72
CA VAL A 281 -10.44 -19.98 17.64
C VAL A 281 -10.41 -20.97 18.81
N SER A 282 -11.53 -21.09 19.53
CA SER A 282 -11.69 -21.97 20.70
C SER A 282 -12.65 -23.14 20.48
N ASP A 283 -13.26 -23.27 19.29
CA ASP A 283 -14.22 -24.33 19.01
C ASP A 283 -13.52 -25.67 18.76
N LEU A 284 -13.67 -26.60 19.72
CA LEU A 284 -13.12 -27.96 19.66
C LEU A 284 -13.71 -28.80 18.51
N ASN A 285 -14.92 -28.49 18.03
CA ASN A 285 -15.57 -29.27 16.98
C ASN A 285 -14.87 -29.10 15.62
N ILE A 286 -14.22 -27.97 15.41
CA ILE A 286 -13.51 -27.65 14.17
C ILE A 286 -12.24 -28.50 14.02
N PHE A 287 -11.59 -28.84 15.14
CA PHE A 287 -10.41 -29.70 15.14
C PHE A 287 -10.71 -31.19 14.88
N ASN A 288 -11.99 -31.60 14.91
CA ASN A 288 -12.44 -32.98 14.74
C ASN A 288 -12.99 -33.30 13.33
N ILE A 289 -12.85 -32.41 12.34
CA ILE A 289 -13.45 -32.60 11.00
C ILE A 289 -12.60 -33.51 10.07
N ASN A 290 -11.49 -34.08 10.57
CA ASN A 290 -10.64 -35.01 9.81
C ASN A 290 -10.47 -36.40 10.49
N GLU A 291 -11.56 -37.01 10.97
CA GLU A 291 -11.63 -38.47 11.21
C GLU A 291 -12.68 -39.14 10.32
#